data_AF-E4RL04-F1
#
_entry.id   AF-E4RL04-F1
#
_cell.length_a   1.000
_cell.length_b   1.000
_cell.length_c   1.000
_cell.angle_alpha   90.00
_cell.angle_beta   90.00
_cell.angle_gamma   90.00
#
_symmetry.space_group_name_H-M   'P 1'
#
loop_
_entity.id
_entity.type
_entity.pdbx_description
1 polymer ?
#
loop_
_entity_poly.entity_id
_entity_poly.type
_entity_poly.pdbx_seq_one_letter_code
_entity_poly.pdbx_strand_id
1 'polypeptide(L)'
;MTKKILISTILIILLVIFSSSVIADQLRLQNGENYRGELLNDSLRIKTDYAEINIQSSYLNNIIRENEKIVLRAVENNRFRGELLSELRFDTQNGVITVSGSEVHSLEFRSSSRFNNNKRASITTKNKDFFFANLMTESISIKTSLGSPLNINFNNIISIEYLEDEELYLINRENAEDIKAEFAQEKLIVWPAAGEIFELELKHLQRLVIN
;
A
#
# COMPACT_ATOMS: atom_id res chain seq x y z
N MET A 1 55.93 -3.61 -27.49
CA MET A 1 54.93 -2.63 -27.01
C MET A 1 53.48 -3.15 -27.13
N THR A 2 53.17 -3.90 -28.19
CA THR A 2 51.83 -4.49 -28.49
C THR A 2 51.29 -5.50 -27.48
N LYS A 3 52.13 -6.37 -26.88
CA LYS A 3 51.67 -7.36 -25.87
C LYS A 3 51.11 -6.74 -24.58
N LYS A 4 51.68 -5.62 -24.09
CA LYS A 4 51.19 -4.94 -22.88
C LYS A 4 49.82 -4.28 -23.10
N ILE A 5 49.60 -3.76 -24.32
CA ILE A 5 48.32 -3.18 -24.72
C ILE A 5 47.26 -4.29 -24.76
N LEU A 6 47.54 -5.43 -25.41
CA LEU A 6 46.60 -6.55 -25.50
C LEU A 6 46.15 -7.07 -24.11
N ILE A 7 47.10 -7.22 -23.18
CA ILE A 7 46.81 -7.68 -21.81
C ILE A 7 45.98 -6.64 -21.06
N SER A 8 46.29 -5.35 -21.21
CA SER A 8 45.52 -4.27 -20.60
C SER A 8 44.09 -4.20 -21.16
N THR A 9 43.89 -4.40 -22.46
CA THR A 9 42.56 -4.40 -23.08
C THR A 9 41.72 -5.58 -22.60
N ILE A 10 42.32 -6.78 -22.50
CA ILE A 10 41.65 -7.96 -21.96
C ILE A 10 41.26 -7.75 -20.50
N LEU A 11 42.13 -7.15 -19.68
CA LEU A 11 41.87 -6.89 -18.27
C LEU A 11 40.72 -5.87 -18.07
N ILE A 12 40.65 -4.84 -18.91
CA ILE A 12 39.58 -3.83 -18.89
C ILE A 12 38.25 -4.45 -19.32
N ILE A 13 38.24 -5.29 -20.36
CA ILE A 13 37.04 -6.02 -20.79
C ILE A 13 36.56 -6.96 -19.68
N LEU A 14 37.48 -7.66 -19.00
CA LEU A 14 37.15 -8.54 -17.88
C LEU A 14 36.51 -7.75 -16.72
N LEU A 15 37.08 -6.59 -16.36
CA LEU A 15 36.56 -5.69 -15.31
C LEU A 15 35.14 -5.17 -15.63
N VAL A 16 34.83 -4.91 -16.90
CA VAL A 16 33.50 -4.44 -17.33
C VAL A 16 32.47 -5.59 -17.34
N ILE A 17 32.88 -6.84 -17.62
CA ILE A 17 31.98 -8.00 -17.57
C ILE A 17 31.64 -8.37 -16.11
N PHE A 18 32.58 -8.18 -15.17
CA PHE A 18 32.36 -8.45 -13.74
C PHE A 18 31.66 -7.32 -12.98
N SER A 19 31.39 -6.18 -13.60
CA SER A 19 30.68 -5.06 -12.97
C SER A 19 29.16 -5.12 -13.16
N SER A 20 28.58 -6.28 -13.45
CA SER A 20 27.12 -6.43 -13.40
C SER A 20 26.69 -6.13 -11.96
N SER A 21 26.15 -4.94 -11.73
CA SER A 21 25.50 -4.59 -10.48
C SER A 21 24.39 -5.61 -10.25
N VAL A 22 24.59 -6.52 -9.30
CA VAL A 22 23.55 -7.46 -8.88
C VAL A 22 22.41 -6.61 -8.34
N ILE A 23 21.35 -6.50 -9.13
CA ILE A 23 20.19 -5.72 -8.76
C ILE A 23 19.35 -6.58 -7.82
N ALA A 24 19.30 -6.21 -6.54
CA ALA A 24 18.69 -6.97 -5.46
C ALA A 24 17.92 -6.02 -4.53
N ASP A 25 16.95 -6.56 -3.80
CA ASP A 25 16.27 -5.87 -2.72
C ASP A 25 17.26 -5.57 -1.59
N GLN A 26 16.98 -4.54 -0.79
CA GLN A 26 17.84 -4.10 0.30
C GLN A 26 17.07 -4.05 1.61
N LEU A 27 17.35 -5.01 2.49
CA LEU A 27 16.76 -5.09 3.82
C LEU A 27 17.74 -4.49 4.85
N ARG A 28 17.24 -3.57 5.67
CA ARG A 28 17.94 -3.02 6.83
C ARG A 28 17.14 -3.30 8.08
N LEU A 29 17.82 -3.83 9.10
CA LEU A 29 17.24 -4.14 10.39
C LEU A 29 17.47 -3.00 11.39
N GLN A 30 16.67 -2.99 12.46
CA GLN A 30 16.78 -2.00 13.53
C GLN A 30 18.11 -2.08 14.30
N ASN A 31 18.74 -3.26 14.34
CA ASN A 31 20.06 -3.47 14.95
C ASN A 31 21.22 -2.92 14.09
N GLY A 32 20.94 -2.42 12.89
CA GLY A 32 21.94 -1.89 11.95
C GLY A 32 22.46 -2.90 10.92
N GLU A 33 22.07 -4.17 10.99
CA GLU A 33 22.40 -5.17 9.98
C GLU A 33 21.74 -4.86 8.64
N ASN A 34 22.44 -5.17 7.55
CA ASN A 34 21.96 -4.94 6.19
C ASN A 34 22.15 -6.20 5.35
N TYR A 35 21.12 -6.55 4.59
CA TYR A 35 21.10 -7.70 3.71
C TYR A 35 20.74 -7.25 2.29
N ARG A 36 21.36 -7.89 1.31
CA ARG A 36 21.02 -7.77 -0.11
C ARG A 36 20.55 -9.12 -0.61
N GLY A 37 19.42 -9.14 -1.30
CA GLY A 37 18.74 -10.39 -1.58
C GLY A 37 17.42 -10.23 -2.32
N GLU A 38 16.55 -11.21 -2.16
CA GLU A 38 15.20 -11.22 -2.72
C GLU A 38 14.18 -11.55 -1.63
N LEU A 39 13.11 -10.77 -1.54
CA LEU A 39 11.98 -11.13 -0.69
C LEU A 39 11.21 -12.30 -1.31
N LEU A 40 11.09 -13.40 -0.58
CA LEU A 40 10.40 -14.61 -1.04
C LEU A 40 8.89 -14.60 -0.75
N ASN A 41 8.38 -13.62 0.00
CA ASN A 41 6.96 -13.51 0.31
C ASN A 41 6.20 -12.94 -0.90
N ASP A 42 5.23 -13.70 -1.43
CA ASP A 42 4.32 -13.20 -2.48
C ASP A 42 3.44 -12.04 -1.98
N SER A 43 3.06 -12.09 -0.71
CA SER A 43 2.27 -11.05 -0.04
C SER A 43 2.69 -10.83 1.41
N LEU A 44 2.38 -9.64 1.91
CA LEU A 44 2.65 -9.19 3.26
C LEU A 44 1.36 -8.74 3.92
N ARG A 45 1.16 -9.19 5.15
CA ARG A 45 -0.03 -8.87 5.94
C ARG A 45 0.26 -7.75 6.91
N ILE A 46 -0.56 -6.71 6.86
CA ILE A 46 -0.46 -5.53 7.73
C ILE A 46 -1.77 -5.32 8.49
N LYS A 47 -1.67 -5.11 9.80
CA LYS A 47 -2.78 -4.67 10.65
C LYS A 47 -2.74 -3.16 10.77
N THR A 48 -3.66 -2.49 10.09
CA THR A 48 -3.86 -1.04 10.20
C THR A 48 -4.93 -0.73 11.25
N ASP A 49 -5.13 0.56 11.54
CA ASP A 49 -6.18 0.98 12.46
C ASP A 49 -7.60 0.76 11.88
N TYR A 50 -7.73 0.53 10.56
CA TYR A 50 -9.01 0.43 9.85
C TYR A 50 -9.32 -0.93 9.22
N ALA A 51 -8.32 -1.83 9.14
CA ALA A 51 -8.45 -3.17 8.59
C ALA A 51 -7.16 -4.01 8.76
N GLU A 52 -7.27 -5.32 8.62
CA GLU A 52 -6.15 -6.21 8.30
C GLU A 52 -6.12 -6.46 6.79
N ILE A 53 -4.95 -6.31 6.17
CA ILE A 53 -4.83 -6.26 4.71
C ILE A 53 -3.66 -7.13 4.26
N ASN A 54 -3.90 -7.98 3.27
CA ASN A 54 -2.84 -8.66 2.53
C ASN A 54 -2.46 -7.81 1.30
N ILE A 55 -1.22 -7.34 1.26
CA ILE A 55 -0.64 -6.53 0.19
C ILE A 55 0.31 -7.40 -0.64
N GLN A 56 0.17 -7.41 -1.95
CA GLN A 56 1.06 -8.19 -2.82
C GLN A 56 2.43 -7.51 -2.92
N SER A 57 3.50 -8.26 -2.63
CA SER A 57 4.86 -7.73 -2.60
C SER A 57 5.31 -7.21 -3.95
N SER A 58 4.81 -7.78 -5.05
CA SER A 58 5.11 -7.36 -6.41
C SER A 58 4.75 -5.90 -6.71
N TYR A 59 3.86 -5.28 -5.94
CA TYR A 59 3.48 -3.88 -6.08
C TYR A 59 4.18 -2.93 -5.10
N LEU A 60 4.95 -3.44 -4.14
CA LEU A 60 5.62 -2.64 -3.14
C LEU A 60 6.87 -1.97 -3.72
N ASN A 61 7.00 -0.67 -3.46
CA ASN A 61 8.25 0.08 -3.67
C ASN A 61 9.15 -0.09 -2.46
N ASN A 62 8.60 0.07 -1.25
CA ASN A 62 9.34 -0.15 -0.01
C ASN A 62 8.45 -0.41 1.21
N ILE A 63 9.13 -0.85 2.26
CA ILE A 63 8.67 -0.97 3.64
C ILE A 63 9.57 -0.08 4.46
N ILE A 64 9.01 0.78 5.30
CA ILE A 64 9.81 1.63 6.18
C ILE A 64 9.15 1.76 7.55
N ARG A 65 9.97 1.78 8.60
CA ARG A 65 9.53 2.11 9.95
C ARG A 65 9.48 3.62 10.13
N GLU A 66 8.30 4.16 10.43
CA GLU A 66 8.05 5.57 10.73
C GLU A 66 7.30 5.67 12.07
N ASN A 67 7.87 6.36 13.06
CA ASN A 67 7.25 6.56 14.39
C ASN A 67 6.70 5.26 14.99
N GLU A 68 7.55 4.23 15.08
CA GLU A 68 7.25 2.89 15.61
C GLU A 68 6.27 2.04 14.80
N LYS A 69 5.56 2.59 13.80
CA LYS A 69 4.71 1.83 12.87
C LYS A 69 5.47 1.47 11.59
N ILE A 70 5.07 0.37 10.96
CA ILE A 70 5.51 0.03 9.60
C ILE A 70 4.62 0.76 8.59
N VAL A 71 5.23 1.24 7.52
CA VAL A 71 4.57 1.83 6.36
C VAL A 71 4.95 1.03 5.13
N LEU A 72 3.97 0.38 4.52
CA LEU A 72 4.08 -0.24 3.20
C LEU A 72 3.73 0.81 2.15
N ARG A 73 4.68 1.12 1.25
CA ARG A 73 4.46 2.00 0.12
C ARG A 73 4.45 1.17 -1.14
N ALA A 74 3.31 1.11 -1.81
CA ALA A 74 3.15 0.52 -3.12
C ALA A 74 3.26 1.60 -4.22
N VAL A 75 3.25 1.16 -5.48
CA VAL A 75 3.25 2.05 -6.64
C VAL A 75 2.08 3.05 -6.59
N GLU A 76 2.18 4.13 -7.38
CA GLU A 76 1.14 5.16 -7.47
C GLU A 76 0.71 5.73 -6.10
N ASN A 77 1.68 5.88 -5.21
CA ASN A 77 1.52 6.45 -3.86
C ASN A 77 0.57 5.69 -2.94
N ASN A 78 0.22 4.44 -3.25
CA ASN A 78 -0.58 3.60 -2.36
C ASN A 78 0.23 3.35 -1.08
N ARG A 79 -0.40 3.54 0.08
CA ARG A 79 0.29 3.64 1.36
C ARG A 79 -0.57 3.06 2.47
N PHE A 80 -0.01 2.12 3.21
CA PHE A 80 -0.67 1.43 4.33
C PHE A 80 0.24 1.47 5.55
N ARG A 81 -0.25 2.03 6.67
CA ARG A 81 0.50 2.16 7.93
C ARG A 81 -0.14 1.31 9.02
N GLY A 82 0.69 0.55 9.73
CA GLY A 82 0.23 -0.37 10.75
C GLY A 82 1.33 -1.24 11.32
N GLU A 83 0.91 -2.37 11.89
CA GLU A 83 1.78 -3.44 12.37
C GLU A 83 1.95 -4.50 11.27
N LEU A 84 3.19 -4.79 10.90
CA LEU A 84 3.49 -5.85 9.94
C LEU A 84 3.38 -7.20 10.66
N LEU A 85 2.37 -7.99 10.28
CA LEU A 85 2.09 -9.30 10.86
C LEU A 85 2.91 -10.43 10.20
N SER A 86 3.37 -10.21 8.97
CA SER A 86 4.20 -11.18 8.25
C SER A 86 5.64 -11.18 8.73
N GLU A 87 6.21 -12.37 8.90
CA GLU A 87 7.67 -12.54 8.87
C GLU A 87 8.18 -12.42 7.43
N LEU A 88 9.33 -11.77 7.28
CA LEU A 88 10.01 -11.62 5.99
C LEU A 88 10.98 -12.77 5.79
N ARG A 89 10.75 -13.59 4.76
CA ARG A 89 11.69 -14.59 4.29
C ARG A 89 12.53 -13.98 3.19
N PHE A 90 13.81 -13.79 3.45
CA PHE A 90 14.71 -13.04 2.59
C PHE A 90 15.88 -13.92 2.15
N ASP A 91 16.00 -14.17 0.84
CA ASP A 91 17.08 -14.99 0.30
C ASP A 91 18.34 -14.16 0.11
N THR A 92 19.41 -14.52 0.80
CA THR A 92 20.69 -13.80 0.79
C THR A 92 21.78 -14.66 0.18
N GLN A 93 22.95 -14.08 -0.06
CA GLN A 93 24.12 -14.84 -0.51
C GLN A 93 24.54 -15.95 0.46
N ASN A 94 24.15 -15.86 1.73
CA ASN A 94 24.46 -16.84 2.78
C ASN A 94 23.29 -17.79 3.07
N GLY A 95 22.24 -17.76 2.25
CA GLY A 95 21.01 -18.52 2.42
C GLY A 95 19.82 -17.67 2.88
N VAL A 96 18.71 -18.34 3.12
CA VAL A 96 17.45 -17.70 3.52
C VAL A 96 17.48 -17.34 5.00
N ILE A 97 17.19 -16.08 5.30
CA ILE A 97 16.93 -15.60 6.66
C ILE A 97 15.43 -15.33 6.84
N THR A 98 14.95 -15.44 8.07
CA THR A 98 13.60 -15.04 8.47
C THR A 98 13.72 -13.90 9.47
N VAL A 99 13.01 -12.81 9.23
CA VAL A 99 13.07 -11.59 10.03
C VAL A 99 11.66 -11.23 10.47
N SER A 100 11.47 -10.94 11.76
CA SER A 100 10.19 -10.44 12.26
C SER A 100 9.93 -9.03 11.73
N GLY A 101 8.67 -8.70 11.45
CA GLY A 101 8.29 -7.32 11.09
C GLY A 101 8.69 -6.29 12.15
N SER A 102 8.82 -6.69 13.42
CA SER A 102 9.33 -5.84 14.50
C SER A 102 10.82 -5.52 14.37
N GLU A 103 11.62 -6.33 13.67
CA GLU A 103 13.06 -6.11 13.50
C GLU A 103 13.39 -5.27 12.26
N VAL A 104 12.43 -5.13 11.35
CA VAL A 104 12.59 -4.36 10.11
C VAL A 104 12.70 -2.87 10.42
N HIS A 105 13.75 -2.25 9.89
CA HIS A 105 13.85 -0.79 9.78
C HIS A 105 13.39 -0.31 8.40
N SER A 106 13.92 -0.92 7.33
CA SER A 106 13.49 -0.64 5.96
C SER A 106 13.73 -1.82 5.03
N LEU A 107 12.89 -2.00 4.02
CA LEU A 107 13.10 -2.89 2.88
C LEU A 107 12.81 -2.10 1.61
N GLU A 108 13.84 -1.87 0.78
CA GLU A 108 13.67 -1.26 -0.54
C GLU A 108 13.63 -2.37 -1.59
N PHE A 109 12.54 -2.40 -2.37
CA PHE A 109 12.40 -3.35 -3.46
C PHE A 109 13.15 -2.84 -4.68
N ARG A 110 13.83 -3.73 -5.39
CA ARG A 110 14.50 -3.41 -6.65
C ARG A 110 13.53 -2.82 -7.67
N SER A 111 12.36 -3.43 -7.76
CA SER A 111 11.41 -3.20 -8.84
C SER A 111 10.00 -3.52 -8.38
N SER A 112 9.04 -2.77 -8.89
CA SER A 112 7.64 -2.89 -8.56
C SER A 112 6.80 -2.88 -9.82
N SER A 113 5.79 -3.74 -9.87
CA SER A 113 4.83 -3.80 -10.96
C SER A 113 3.84 -2.63 -10.87
N ARG A 114 3.33 -2.18 -12.02
CA ARG A 114 2.26 -1.17 -12.06
C ARG A 114 0.89 -1.80 -11.84
N PHE A 115 -0.06 -1.01 -11.33
CA PHE A 115 -1.46 -1.40 -11.28
C PHE A 115 -2.12 -1.23 -12.65
N ASN A 116 -2.79 -2.27 -13.13
CA ASN A 116 -3.60 -2.21 -14.36
C ASN A 116 -5.11 -2.09 -14.08
N ASN A 117 -5.54 -2.31 -12.83
CA ASN A 117 -6.95 -2.39 -12.43
C ASN A 117 -7.17 -1.79 -11.03
N ASN A 118 -8.42 -1.87 -10.55
CA ASN A 118 -8.83 -1.55 -9.18
C ASN A 118 -8.62 -0.08 -8.75
N LYS A 119 -9.02 0.86 -9.61
CA LYS A 119 -8.86 2.32 -9.39
C LYS A 119 -10.16 3.10 -9.53
N ARG A 120 -11.33 2.47 -9.38
CA ARG A 120 -12.63 3.17 -9.48
C ARG A 120 -12.81 4.24 -8.39
N ALA A 121 -12.14 4.10 -7.26
CA ALA A 121 -12.14 5.09 -6.20
C ALA A 121 -10.72 5.35 -5.69
N SER A 122 -10.51 6.58 -5.20
CA SER A 122 -9.38 6.91 -4.34
C SER A 122 -9.87 7.12 -2.92
N ILE A 123 -9.19 6.49 -1.96
CA ILE A 123 -9.58 6.49 -0.55
C ILE A 123 -8.43 7.05 0.28
N THR A 124 -8.76 8.03 1.12
CA THR A 124 -7.90 8.55 2.17
C THR A 124 -8.55 8.26 3.51
N THR A 125 -7.78 7.71 4.44
CA THR A 125 -8.22 7.44 5.82
C THR A 125 -7.75 8.55 6.76
N LYS A 126 -8.34 8.63 7.96
CA LYS A 126 -8.01 9.62 8.99
C LYS A 126 -6.53 9.54 9.44
N ASN A 127 -5.90 8.37 9.34
CA ASN A 127 -4.46 8.22 9.61
C ASN A 127 -3.55 8.62 8.42
N LYS A 128 -4.12 9.22 7.37
CA LYS A 128 -3.45 9.70 6.14
C LYS A 128 -2.87 8.58 5.27
N ASP A 129 -3.37 7.36 5.42
CA ASP A 129 -3.15 6.34 4.39
C ASP A 129 -3.98 6.67 3.16
N PHE A 130 -3.45 6.30 2.00
CA PHE A 130 -4.04 6.56 0.71
C PHE A 130 -3.95 5.31 -0.14
N PHE A 131 -5.03 4.94 -0.80
CA PHE A 131 -4.99 3.85 -1.76
C PHE A 131 -6.09 3.99 -2.82
N PHE A 132 -5.81 3.42 -3.99
CA PHE A 132 -6.82 3.19 -5.01
C PHE A 132 -7.55 1.88 -4.73
N ALA A 133 -8.84 1.83 -4.99
CA ALA A 133 -9.63 0.62 -4.85
C ALA A 133 -10.81 0.56 -5.82
N ASN A 134 -11.32 -0.64 -6.04
CA ASN A 134 -12.70 -0.83 -6.46
C ASN A 134 -13.62 -0.94 -5.25
N LEU A 135 -14.84 -0.43 -5.41
CA LEU A 135 -15.91 -0.59 -4.43
C LEU A 135 -16.66 -1.88 -4.77
N MET A 136 -16.71 -2.81 -3.80
CA MET A 136 -17.36 -4.11 -4.00
C MET A 136 -18.86 -4.06 -3.69
N THR A 137 -19.34 -2.96 -3.12
CA THR A 137 -20.76 -2.66 -2.94
C THR A 137 -21.20 -1.59 -3.94
N GLU A 138 -22.47 -1.61 -4.32
CA GLU A 138 -23.04 -0.63 -5.27
C GLU A 138 -23.47 0.67 -4.60
N SER A 139 -23.70 0.66 -3.29
CA SER A 139 -24.22 1.79 -2.55
C SER A 139 -23.58 1.94 -1.18
N ILE A 140 -23.79 3.11 -0.59
CA ILE A 140 -23.54 3.42 0.82
C ILE A 140 -24.87 3.73 1.52
N SER A 141 -25.01 3.31 2.78
CA SER A 141 -26.18 3.57 3.61
C SER A 141 -25.91 4.68 4.61
N ILE A 142 -26.84 5.64 4.70
CA ILE A 142 -26.74 6.78 5.61
C ILE A 142 -27.94 6.83 6.57
N LYS A 143 -27.71 7.37 7.76
CA LYS A 143 -28.78 7.61 8.74
C LYS A 143 -29.66 8.76 8.26
N THR A 144 -30.97 8.64 8.51
CA THR A 144 -31.94 9.71 8.24
C THR A 144 -32.71 10.05 9.51
N SER A 145 -33.25 11.27 9.57
CA SER A 145 -34.13 11.70 10.67
C SER A 145 -35.44 10.91 10.74
N LEU A 146 -35.81 10.21 9.67
CA LEU A 146 -37.03 9.40 9.58
C LEU A 146 -36.83 7.96 10.11
N GLY A 147 -35.65 7.64 10.65
CA GLY A 147 -35.33 6.36 11.29
C GLY A 147 -35.01 5.20 10.34
N SER A 148 -35.43 5.27 9.07
CA SER A 148 -35.02 4.30 8.05
C SER A 148 -33.76 4.77 7.32
N PRO A 149 -32.73 3.92 7.14
CA PRO A 149 -31.54 4.30 6.38
C PRO A 149 -31.88 4.63 4.92
N LEU A 150 -31.14 5.58 4.34
CA LEU A 150 -31.18 5.88 2.91
C LEU A 150 -29.95 5.27 2.24
N ASN A 151 -30.17 4.46 1.20
CA ASN A 151 -29.09 3.91 0.37
C ASN A 151 -28.86 4.80 -0.84
N ILE A 152 -27.60 5.22 -1.04
CA ILE A 152 -27.18 6.06 -2.15
C ILE A 152 -26.20 5.25 -3.01
N ASN A 153 -26.54 5.05 -4.29
CA ASN A 153 -25.69 4.34 -5.23
C ASN A 153 -24.40 5.14 -5.50
N PHE A 154 -23.24 4.48 -5.54
CA PHE A 154 -21.95 5.12 -5.83
C PHE A 154 -21.88 5.76 -7.21
N ASN A 155 -22.68 5.30 -8.19
CA ASN A 155 -22.79 5.96 -9.48
C ASN A 155 -23.41 7.36 -9.39
N ASN A 156 -24.05 7.71 -8.28
CA ASN A 156 -24.63 9.03 -8.05
C ASN A 156 -23.79 9.86 -7.05
N ILE A 157 -22.58 9.41 -6.71
CA ILE A 157 -21.70 10.04 -5.74
C ILE A 157 -20.43 10.49 -6.45
N ILE A 158 -20.04 11.75 -6.24
CA ILE A 158 -18.76 12.29 -6.71
C ILE A 158 -17.70 12.04 -5.63
N SER A 159 -18.02 12.38 -4.38
CA SER A 159 -17.12 12.18 -3.25
C SER A 159 -17.86 12.07 -1.93
N ILE A 160 -17.19 11.49 -0.95
CA ILE A 160 -17.59 11.50 0.46
C ILE A 160 -16.42 12.05 1.26
N GLU A 161 -16.66 13.03 2.13
CA GLU A 161 -15.63 13.70 2.93
C GLU A 161 -16.08 13.84 4.38
N TYR A 162 -15.22 13.48 5.31
CA TYR A 162 -15.47 13.66 6.74
C TYR A 162 -15.23 15.13 7.13
N LEU A 163 -16.25 15.75 7.72
CA LEU A 163 -16.21 17.11 8.25
C LEU A 163 -15.90 17.03 9.75
N GLU A 164 -14.65 17.31 10.13
CA GLU A 164 -14.20 17.19 11.52
C GLU A 164 -15.01 18.07 12.49
N ASP A 165 -15.33 19.31 12.10
CA ASP A 165 -16.06 20.27 12.93
C ASP A 165 -17.51 19.87 13.21
N GLU A 166 -18.10 19.04 12.35
CA GLU A 166 -19.50 18.62 12.43
C GLU A 166 -19.65 17.15 12.84
N GLU A 167 -18.56 16.38 12.85
CA GLU A 167 -18.55 14.92 13.04
C GLU A 167 -19.47 14.15 12.07
N LEU A 168 -19.71 14.73 10.89
CA LEU A 168 -20.56 14.17 9.82
C LEU A 168 -19.77 13.95 8.54
N TYR A 169 -20.37 13.20 7.61
CA TYR A 169 -19.85 13.07 6.25
C TYR A 169 -20.65 13.93 5.29
N LEU A 170 -19.95 14.74 4.50
CA LEU A 170 -20.47 15.41 3.33
C LEU A 170 -20.42 14.44 2.14
N ILE A 171 -21.58 14.18 1.55
CA ILE A 171 -21.75 13.30 0.40
C ILE A 171 -22.12 14.19 -0.78
N ASN A 172 -21.12 14.44 -1.63
CA ASN A 172 -21.30 15.22 -2.84
C ASN A 172 -21.87 14.33 -3.93
N ARG A 173 -23.00 14.74 -4.51
CA ARG A 173 -23.77 13.90 -5.42
C ARG A 173 -23.75 14.42 -6.84
N GLU A 174 -23.86 13.50 -7.79
CA GLU A 174 -24.05 13.85 -9.19
C GLU A 174 -25.50 14.30 -9.42
N ASN A 175 -25.69 15.50 -9.99
CA ASN A 175 -27.01 16.05 -10.36
C ASN A 175 -28.04 16.12 -9.22
N ALA A 176 -27.59 16.21 -7.96
CA ALA A 176 -28.45 16.35 -6.79
C ALA A 176 -27.75 17.19 -5.71
N GLU A 177 -28.51 17.70 -4.74
CA GLU A 177 -27.94 18.47 -3.62
C GLU A 177 -27.02 17.61 -2.76
N ASP A 178 -26.04 18.21 -2.09
CA ASP A 178 -25.16 17.46 -1.19
C ASP A 178 -25.93 17.04 0.08
N ILE A 179 -25.51 15.93 0.68
CA ILE A 179 -26.09 15.44 1.94
C ILE A 179 -25.02 15.43 3.02
N LYS A 180 -25.35 15.96 4.19
CA LYS A 180 -24.57 15.76 5.42
C LYS A 180 -25.22 14.70 6.28
N ALA A 181 -24.52 13.61 6.55
CA ALA A 181 -25.07 12.51 7.33
C ALA A 181 -23.99 11.63 7.97
N GLU A 182 -24.39 10.83 8.94
CA GLU A 182 -23.62 9.68 9.40
C GLU A 182 -23.92 8.45 8.54
N PHE A 183 -22.97 7.52 8.47
CA PHE A 183 -23.24 6.21 7.88
C PHE A 183 -24.15 5.37 8.79
N ALA A 184 -25.10 4.66 8.17
CA ALA A 184 -25.90 3.65 8.85
C ALA A 184 -25.20 2.28 8.87
N GLN A 185 -24.22 2.07 8.00
CA GLN A 185 -23.36 0.88 7.97
C GLN A 185 -22.00 1.18 8.61
N GLU A 186 -21.36 0.16 9.19
CA GLU A 186 -20.06 0.32 9.85
C GLU A 186 -18.87 0.16 8.91
N LYS A 187 -19.04 -0.63 7.85
CA LYS A 187 -17.95 -1.09 6.99
C LYS A 187 -18.27 -0.95 5.52
N LEU A 188 -17.23 -0.82 4.72
CA LEU A 188 -17.28 -0.80 3.26
C LEU A 188 -16.35 -1.87 2.70
N ILE A 189 -16.85 -2.74 1.82
CA ILE A 189 -16.03 -3.78 1.20
C ILE A 189 -15.30 -3.17 0.01
N VAL A 190 -13.97 -3.21 0.04
CA VAL A 190 -13.12 -2.60 -1.00
C VAL A 190 -12.10 -3.60 -1.51
N TRP A 191 -11.75 -3.49 -2.79
CA TRP A 191 -10.65 -4.21 -3.39
C TRP A 191 -9.51 -3.23 -3.74
N PRO A 192 -8.49 -3.11 -2.89
CA PRO A 192 -7.37 -2.20 -3.13
C PRO A 192 -6.56 -2.62 -4.36
N ALA A 193 -5.96 -1.66 -5.06
CA ALA A 193 -5.11 -1.92 -6.21
C ALA A 193 -3.89 -2.79 -5.90
N ALA A 194 -3.34 -2.65 -4.69
CA ALA A 194 -2.12 -3.36 -4.26
C ALA A 194 -2.38 -4.68 -3.51
N GLY A 195 -3.62 -5.06 -3.28
CA GLY A 195 -3.91 -6.10 -2.29
C GLY A 195 -5.20 -6.87 -2.52
N GLU A 196 -5.54 -7.66 -1.52
CA GLU A 196 -6.76 -8.46 -1.48
C GLU A 196 -7.94 -7.66 -0.92
N ILE A 197 -9.15 -8.14 -1.21
CA ILE A 197 -10.40 -7.54 -0.72
C ILE A 197 -10.37 -7.50 0.81
N PHE A 198 -10.77 -6.36 1.38
CA PHE A 198 -10.95 -6.21 2.82
C PHE A 198 -12.16 -5.33 3.16
N GLU A 199 -12.57 -5.38 4.42
CA GLU A 199 -13.63 -4.52 4.96
C GLU A 199 -13.00 -3.28 5.62
N LEU A 200 -13.21 -2.11 5.02
CA LEU A 200 -12.79 -0.82 5.56
C LEU A 200 -13.78 -0.37 6.63
N GLU A 201 -13.32 -0.15 7.86
CA GLU A 201 -14.12 0.49 8.90
C GLU A 201 -14.37 1.97 8.57
N LEU A 202 -15.63 2.33 8.29
CA LEU A 202 -16.00 3.65 7.77
C LEU A 202 -15.73 4.79 8.75
N LYS A 203 -15.71 4.53 10.06
CA LYS A 203 -15.34 5.54 11.07
C LYS A 203 -13.91 6.10 10.86
N HIS A 204 -13.06 5.37 10.14
CA HIS A 204 -11.69 5.78 9.78
C HIS A 204 -11.60 6.42 8.40
N LEU A 205 -12.70 6.54 7.64
CA LEU A 205 -12.70 7.22 6.36
C LEU A 205 -12.49 8.73 6.58
N GLN A 206 -11.54 9.31 5.85
CA GLN A 206 -11.41 10.77 5.74
C GLN A 206 -12.06 11.26 4.46
N ARG A 207 -11.75 10.59 3.34
CA ARG A 207 -12.23 11.00 2.02
C ARG A 207 -12.30 9.81 1.07
N LEU A 208 -13.34 9.77 0.27
CA LEU A 208 -13.52 8.86 -0.86
C LEU A 208 -13.88 9.70 -2.08
N VAL A 209 -13.20 9.49 -3.20
CA VAL A 209 -13.54 10.14 -4.49
C VAL A 209 -13.75 9.06 -5.54
N ILE A 210 -14.86 9.16 -6.27
CA ILE A 210 -15.15 8.28 -7.42
C ILE A 210 -14.40 8.83 -8.64
N ASN A 211 -13.68 7.95 -9.33
CA ASN A 211 -12.86 8.28 -10.52
C ASN A 211 -13.58 7.91 -11.83
#